data_AF-Q5ATS2-F1
#
_entry.id   AF-Q5ATS2-F1
#
_cell.length_a   1.000
_cell.length_b   1.000
_cell.length_c   1.000
_cell.angle_alpha   90.00
_cell.angle_beta   90.00
_cell.angle_gamma   90.00
#
_symmetry.space_group_name_H-M   'P 1'
#
loop_
_entity.id
_entity.type
_entity.pdbx_description
1 polymer ?
#
loop_
_entity_poly.entity_id
_entity_poly.type
_entity_poly.pdbx_seq_one_letter_code
_entity_poly.pdbx_strand_id
1 'polypeptide(L)'
;MTHEKSASFISVESSEMDITGKKSKIPCTVHGPSQTPHLDHELQQPYAQDIIHTLTAALNDLTDENKCAKCTVEKFSVLLTGHVREIRAAKKNGQWSKEERKAMKAEVKSTYKPVKKAVKALWKERKQQK
;
A
#
# COMPACT_ATOMS: atom_id res chain seq x y z
N MET A 1 40.51 -19.64 -24.01
CA MET A 1 39.68 -18.72 -24.82
C MET A 1 38.28 -18.76 -24.26
N THR A 2 37.93 -17.71 -23.52
CA THR A 2 36.65 -17.54 -22.82
C THR A 2 35.58 -17.07 -23.79
N HIS A 3 34.48 -17.83 -23.92
CA HIS A 3 33.28 -17.35 -24.60
C HIS A 3 32.34 -16.71 -23.58
N GLU A 4 32.37 -15.37 -23.54
CA GLU A 4 31.31 -14.54 -22.99
C GLU A 4 30.03 -14.75 -23.82
N LYS A 5 28.95 -15.17 -23.17
CA LYS A 5 27.61 -15.16 -23.76
C LYS A 5 26.87 -13.94 -23.23
N SER A 6 26.80 -12.90 -24.07
CA SER A 6 26.17 -11.61 -23.80
C SER A 6 24.73 -11.76 -23.32
N ALA A 7 24.41 -11.03 -22.25
CA ALA A 7 23.06 -10.84 -21.75
C ALA A 7 22.23 -10.02 -22.76
N SER A 8 21.05 -10.53 -23.12
CA SER A 8 20.09 -9.83 -23.97
C SER A 8 19.46 -8.66 -23.21
N PHE A 9 19.68 -7.45 -23.71
CA PHE A 9 18.95 -6.25 -23.29
C PHE A 9 17.46 -6.41 -23.60
N ILE A 10 16.60 -6.33 -22.58
CA ILE A 10 15.15 -6.19 -22.76
C ILE A 10 14.90 -4.73 -23.14
N SER A 11 14.57 -4.51 -24.41
CA SER A 11 14.07 -3.25 -24.94
C SER A 11 12.72 -2.94 -24.29
N VAL A 12 12.67 -1.90 -23.46
CA VAL A 12 11.42 -1.37 -22.90
C VAL A 12 10.79 -0.50 -23.97
N GLU A 13 9.90 -1.09 -24.76
CA GLU A 13 9.05 -0.34 -25.67
C GLU A 13 7.99 0.40 -24.85
N SER A 14 8.08 1.73 -24.90
CA SER A 14 7.16 2.67 -24.29
C SER A 14 5.81 2.55 -24.99
N SER A 15 4.83 1.92 -24.35
CA SER A 15 3.46 1.89 -24.86
C SER A 15 2.73 3.11 -24.34
N GLU A 16 2.40 4.00 -25.29
CA GLU A 16 1.57 5.19 -25.13
C GLU A 16 0.25 4.83 -24.44
N MET A 17 0.01 5.41 -23.26
CA MET A 17 -1.23 5.22 -22.53
C MET A 17 -2.29 6.16 -23.09
N ASP A 18 -3.16 5.57 -23.92
CA ASP A 18 -4.35 6.17 -24.50
C ASP A 18 -5.31 6.70 -23.39
N ILE A 19 -5.61 7.99 -23.47
CA ILE A 19 -6.54 8.71 -22.60
C ILE A 19 -7.95 8.43 -23.10
N THR A 20 -8.54 7.29 -22.74
CA THR A 20 -9.99 7.10 -22.81
C THR A 20 -10.50 6.15 -21.71
N GLY A 21 -11.00 6.77 -20.64
CA GLY A 21 -12.08 6.31 -19.76
C GLY A 21 -12.45 4.83 -19.73
N LYS A 22 -11.56 3.95 -19.26
CA LYS A 22 -11.87 2.68 -18.59
C LYS A 22 -10.62 2.25 -17.82
N LYS A 23 -10.59 2.51 -16.50
CA LYS A 23 -9.54 1.99 -15.61
C LYS A 23 -9.66 0.47 -15.55
N SER A 24 -9.07 -0.22 -16.52
CA SER A 24 -8.97 -1.67 -16.54
C SER A 24 -8.23 -2.11 -15.29
N LYS A 25 -8.94 -2.77 -14.37
CA LYS A 25 -8.34 -3.41 -13.19
C LYS A 25 -7.43 -4.51 -13.71
N ILE A 26 -6.13 -4.23 -13.83
CA ILE A 26 -5.15 -5.25 -14.21
C ILE A 26 -5.23 -6.35 -13.14
N PRO A 27 -5.63 -7.58 -13.49
CA PRO A 27 -5.71 -8.66 -12.52
C PRO A 27 -4.33 -8.91 -11.91
N CYS A 28 -4.28 -9.23 -10.63
CA CYS A 28 -3.01 -9.63 -10.02
C CYS A 28 -2.55 -10.93 -10.69
N THR A 29 -1.35 -10.94 -11.27
CA THR A 29 -0.78 -12.13 -11.93
C THR A 29 -0.61 -13.31 -10.97
N VAL A 30 -0.59 -13.05 -9.65
CA VAL A 30 -0.43 -14.05 -8.60
C VAL A 30 -1.77 -14.51 -8.00
N HIS A 31 -2.77 -13.62 -7.91
CA HIS A 31 -3.99 -13.87 -7.14
C HIS A 31 -5.28 -13.80 -7.98
N GLY A 32 -5.20 -13.52 -9.29
CA GLY A 32 -6.37 -13.36 -10.16
C GLY A 32 -7.16 -12.08 -9.84
N PRO A 33 -8.50 -12.12 -9.90
CA PRO A 33 -9.35 -10.99 -9.52
C PRO A 33 -9.10 -10.55 -8.07
N SER A 34 -9.12 -9.24 -7.83
CA SER A 34 -8.90 -8.70 -6.49
C SER A 34 -9.97 -9.17 -5.50
N GLN A 35 -9.52 -9.60 -4.34
CA GLN A 35 -10.38 -9.93 -3.20
C GLN A 35 -10.81 -8.68 -2.41
N THR A 36 -10.29 -7.50 -2.77
CA THR A 36 -10.57 -6.23 -2.10
C THR A 36 -10.89 -5.11 -3.10
N PRO A 37 -11.90 -5.28 -3.95
CA PRO A 37 -12.18 -4.36 -5.06
C PRO A 37 -12.57 -2.94 -4.62
N HIS A 38 -13.11 -2.75 -3.40
CA HIS A 38 -13.45 -1.41 -2.90
C HIS A 38 -12.21 -0.71 -2.35
N LEU A 39 -11.33 -1.43 -1.66
CA LEU A 39 -10.03 -0.88 -1.24
C LEU A 39 -9.17 -0.50 -2.43
N ASP A 40 -9.12 -1.32 -3.48
CA ASP A 40 -8.33 -1.00 -4.66
C ASP A 40 -8.80 0.30 -5.32
N HIS A 41 -10.11 0.48 -5.42
CA HIS A 41 -10.70 1.70 -5.99
C HIS A 41 -10.38 2.93 -5.13
N GLU A 42 -10.42 2.79 -3.80
CA GLU A 42 -10.09 3.86 -2.87
C GLU A 42 -8.61 4.24 -2.96
N LEU A 43 -7.72 3.24 -3.06
CA LEU A 43 -6.28 3.45 -3.20
C LEU A 43 -5.91 4.10 -4.54
N GLN A 44 -6.76 3.99 -5.56
CA GLN A 44 -6.60 4.69 -6.84
C GLN A 44 -7.10 6.14 -6.84
N GLN A 45 -7.67 6.63 -5.74
CA GLN A 45 -8.06 8.03 -5.64
C GLN A 45 -6.81 8.92 -5.53
N PRO A 46 -6.81 10.12 -6.14
CA PRO A 46 -5.64 11.01 -6.12
C PRO A 46 -5.12 11.27 -4.71
N TYR A 47 -6.04 11.57 -3.78
CA TYR A 47 -5.69 11.80 -2.38
C TYR A 47 -5.01 10.58 -1.75
N ALA A 48 -5.42 9.36 -2.08
CA ALA A 48 -4.81 8.15 -1.53
C ALA A 48 -3.43 7.87 -2.15
N GLN A 49 -3.23 8.21 -3.43
CA GLN A 49 -1.93 8.11 -4.09
C GLN A 49 -0.92 9.07 -3.48
N ASP A 50 -1.28 10.32 -3.22
CA ASP A 50 -0.40 11.31 -2.58
C ASP A 50 0.11 10.81 -1.22
N ILE A 51 -0.77 10.14 -0.47
CA ILE A 51 -0.46 9.51 0.81
C ILE A 51 0.52 8.37 0.64
N ILE A 52 0.24 7.45 -0.30
CA ILE A 52 1.11 6.31 -0.59
C ILE A 52 2.51 6.79 -1.00
N HIS A 53 2.60 7.81 -1.84
CA HIS A 53 3.87 8.42 -2.23
C HIS A 53 4.61 9.02 -1.03
N THR A 54 3.91 9.74 -0.17
CA THR A 54 4.51 10.37 1.02
C THR A 54 5.01 9.31 2.03
N LEU A 55 4.23 8.25 2.25
CA LEU A 55 4.64 7.12 3.09
C LEU A 55 5.83 6.37 2.49
N THR A 56 5.86 6.18 1.17
CA THR A 56 6.97 5.54 0.46
C THR A 56 8.25 6.35 0.61
N ALA A 57 8.18 7.68 0.43
CA ALA A 57 9.31 8.56 0.62
C ALA A 57 9.84 8.49 2.06
N ALA A 58 8.94 8.52 3.05
CA ALA A 58 9.33 8.35 4.46
C ALA A 58 9.93 6.97 4.74
N LEU A 59 9.56 5.90 4.01
CA LEU A 59 10.12 4.56 4.20
C LEU A 59 11.53 4.50 3.62
N ASN A 60 11.75 5.15 2.49
CA ASN A 60 13.07 5.30 1.90
C ASN A 60 14.00 6.14 2.80
N ASP A 61 13.46 7.13 3.54
CA ASP A 61 14.22 7.87 4.56
C ASP A 61 14.74 6.97 5.71
N LEU A 62 14.21 5.75 5.92
CA LEU A 62 14.78 4.80 6.91
C LEU A 62 15.99 4.04 6.38
N THR A 63 16.10 3.91 5.05
CA THR A 63 17.23 3.26 4.38
C THR A 63 18.35 4.23 4.04
N ASP A 64 18.10 5.54 4.16
CA ASP A 64 19.12 6.58 4.01
C ASP A 64 19.96 6.69 5.28
N GLU A 65 21.24 6.30 5.19
CA GLU A 65 22.22 6.35 6.28
C GLU A 65 22.45 7.77 6.82
N ASN A 66 22.03 8.80 6.08
CA ASN A 66 22.14 10.21 6.47
C ASN A 66 20.92 10.74 7.25
N LYS A 67 19.91 9.91 7.49
CA LYS A 67 18.67 10.30 8.19
C LYS A 67 18.60 9.68 9.58
N CYS A 68 18.10 10.47 10.52
CA CYS A 68 17.85 9.97 11.87
C CYS A 68 16.59 9.10 11.89
N ALA A 69 16.74 7.81 12.21
CA ALA A 69 15.62 6.88 12.33
C ALA A 69 14.50 7.38 13.27
N LYS A 70 14.86 8.07 14.36
CA LYS A 70 13.87 8.67 15.28
C LYS A 70 13.02 9.72 14.57
N CYS A 71 13.64 10.67 13.88
CA CYS A 71 12.95 11.73 13.15
C CYS A 71 12.07 11.14 12.03
N THR A 72 12.56 10.09 11.36
CA THR A 72 11.79 9.40 10.32
C THR A 72 10.55 8.71 10.92
N VAL A 73 10.68 8.00 12.04
CA VAL A 73 9.55 7.37 12.75
C VAL A 73 8.53 8.40 13.27
N GLU A 74 8.99 9.55 13.76
CA GLU A 74 8.09 10.65 14.17
C GLU A 74 7.32 11.20 12.97
N LYS A 75 7.99 11.45 11.84
CA LYS A 75 7.37 11.87 10.58
C LYS A 75 6.30 10.88 10.12
N PHE A 76 6.58 9.58 10.19
CA PHE A 76 5.59 8.53 9.93
C PHE A 76 4.37 8.62 10.81
N SER A 77 4.57 8.77 12.13
CA SER A 77 3.47 8.80 13.08
C SER A 77 2.52 9.96 12.80
N VAL A 78 3.06 11.12 12.42
CA VAL A 78 2.28 12.32 12.08
C VAL A 78 1.50 12.11 10.79
N LEU A 79 2.15 11.62 9.73
CA LEU A 79 1.50 11.32 8.44
C LEU A 79 0.36 10.33 8.61
N LEU A 80 0.61 9.17 9.23
CA LEU A 80 -0.40 8.15 9.47
C LEU A 80 -1.57 8.69 10.30
N THR A 81 -1.29 9.50 11.32
CA THR A 81 -2.34 10.11 12.15
C THR A 81 -3.17 11.11 11.36
N GLY A 82 -2.54 11.92 10.50
CA GLY A 82 -3.21 12.85 9.59
C GLY A 82 -4.20 12.11 8.69
N HIS A 83 -3.76 11.05 8.02
CA HIS A 83 -4.61 10.29 7.10
C HIS A 83 -5.76 9.57 7.79
N VAL A 84 -5.53 9.04 8.99
CA VAL A 84 -6.63 8.46 9.79
C VAL A 84 -7.69 9.51 10.12
N ARG A 85 -7.31 10.77 10.33
CA ARG A 85 -8.28 11.86 10.54
C ARG A 85 -9.03 12.19 9.26
N GLU A 86 -8.35 12.28 8.12
CA GLU A 86 -8.95 12.54 6.80
C GLU A 86 -9.96 11.46 6.43
N ILE A 87 -9.59 10.19 6.55
CA ILE A 87 -10.50 9.06 6.30
C ILE A 87 -11.73 9.10 7.23
N ARG A 88 -11.52 9.46 8.50
CA ARG A 88 -12.64 9.63 9.45
C ARG A 88 -13.55 10.81 9.05
N ALA A 89 -12.98 11.90 8.55
CA ALA A 89 -13.73 13.06 8.08
C ALA A 89 -14.53 12.71 6.82
N ALA A 90 -13.91 12.10 5.81
CA ALA A 90 -14.56 11.60 4.60
C ALA A 90 -15.75 10.67 4.92
N LYS A 91 -15.53 9.76 5.87
CA LYS A 91 -16.59 8.87 6.39
C LYS A 91 -17.72 9.62 7.08
N LYS A 92 -17.44 10.70 7.83
CA LYS A 92 -18.48 11.50 8.48
C LYS A 92 -19.25 12.35 7.47
N ASN A 93 -18.58 12.87 6.44
CA ASN A 93 -19.13 13.80 5.46
C ASN A 93 -20.02 13.15 4.39
N GLY A 94 -20.31 11.85 4.50
CA GLY A 94 -21.24 11.19 3.59
C GLY A 94 -20.62 10.72 2.27
N GLN A 95 -19.31 10.88 2.06
CA GLN A 95 -18.65 10.52 0.79
C GLN A 95 -18.75 9.04 0.42
N TRP A 96 -19.02 8.17 1.40
CA TRP A 96 -19.27 6.75 1.18
C TRP A 96 -20.72 6.41 1.45
N SER A 97 -21.35 5.63 0.56
CA SER A 97 -22.65 4.99 0.82
C SER A 97 -22.56 4.00 1.99
N LYS A 98 -23.71 3.56 2.51
CA LYS A 98 -23.73 2.59 3.62
C LYS A 98 -23.16 1.24 3.17
N GLU A 99 -23.42 0.87 1.93
CA GLU A 99 -23.02 -0.37 1.27
C GLU A 99 -21.50 -0.39 1.07
N GLU A 100 -20.94 0.68 0.49
CA GLU A 100 -19.49 0.82 0.30
C GLU A 100 -18.74 0.83 1.63
N ARG A 101 -19.26 1.53 2.65
CA ARG A 101 -18.67 1.49 4.01
C ARG A 101 -18.62 0.08 4.59
N LYS A 102 -19.69 -0.68 4.39
CA LYS A 102 -19.81 -2.04 4.92
C LYS A 102 -18.85 -2.98 4.19
N ALA A 103 -18.79 -2.89 2.86
CA ALA A 103 -17.89 -3.66 2.03
C ALA A 103 -16.42 -3.36 2.36
N MET A 104 -16.04 -2.08 2.35
CA MET A 104 -14.67 -1.67 2.66
C MET A 104 -14.27 -2.05 4.09
N LYS A 105 -15.16 -1.92 5.07
CA LYS A 105 -14.89 -2.40 6.44
C LYS A 105 -14.69 -3.92 6.51
N ALA A 106 -15.41 -4.68 5.69
CA ALA A 106 -15.25 -6.13 5.61
C ALA A 106 -13.90 -6.49 4.98
N GLU A 107 -13.54 -5.85 3.88
CA GLU A 107 -12.25 -6.01 3.19
C GLU A 107 -11.06 -5.62 4.10
N VAL A 108 -11.12 -4.47 4.79
CA VAL A 108 -10.07 -4.10 5.76
C VAL A 108 -9.95 -5.14 6.87
N LYS A 109 -11.08 -5.65 7.37
CA LYS A 109 -11.07 -6.66 8.43
C LYS A 109 -10.51 -8.00 7.97
N SER A 110 -10.79 -8.43 6.74
CA SER A 110 -10.24 -9.68 6.21
C SER A 110 -8.73 -9.56 6.05
N THR A 111 -8.21 -8.42 5.60
CA THR A 111 -6.76 -8.18 5.48
C THR A 111 -6.07 -8.02 6.83
N TYR A 112 -6.68 -7.31 7.78
CA TYR A 112 -6.08 -7.04 9.09
C TYR A 112 -6.01 -8.28 10.01
N LYS A 113 -6.99 -9.19 9.94
CA LYS A 113 -7.07 -10.34 10.85
C LYS A 113 -5.83 -11.28 10.76
N PRO A 114 -5.39 -11.72 9.57
CA PRO A 114 -4.16 -12.50 9.41
C PRO A 114 -2.93 -11.77 9.95
N VAL A 115 -2.76 -10.49 9.60
CA VAL A 115 -1.63 -9.66 10.05
C VAL A 115 -1.60 -9.59 11.59
N LYS A 116 -2.74 -9.33 12.23
CA LYS A 116 -2.84 -9.32 13.70
C LYS A 116 -2.44 -10.65 14.31
N LYS A 117 -2.85 -11.78 13.72
CA LYS A 117 -2.47 -13.12 14.20
C LYS A 117 -0.96 -13.33 14.08
N ALA A 118 -0.37 -12.97 12.95
CA ALA A 118 1.08 -13.08 12.72
C ALA A 118 1.88 -12.23 13.72
N VAL A 119 1.51 -10.95 13.91
CA VAL A 119 2.18 -10.07 14.89
C VAL A 119 2.07 -10.64 16.31
N LYS A 120 0.91 -11.17 16.69
CA LYS A 120 0.74 -11.81 18.00
C LYS A 120 1.58 -13.07 18.16
N ALA A 121 1.75 -13.86 17.11
CA ALA A 121 2.61 -15.05 17.13
C ALA A 121 4.07 -14.66 17.34
N LEU A 122 4.59 -13.74 16.52
CA LEU A 122 5.95 -13.20 16.64
C LEU A 122 6.21 -12.61 18.03
N TRP A 123 5.21 -11.95 18.63
CA TRP A 123 5.37 -11.37 19.95
C TRP A 123 5.42 -12.42 21.07
N LYS A 124 4.70 -13.55 20.92
CA LYS A 124 4.79 -14.68 21.84
C LYS A 124 6.14 -15.39 21.72
N GLU A 125 6.62 -15.61 20.50
CA GLU A 125 7.93 -16.19 20.21
C GLU A 125 9.05 -15.36 20.85
N ARG A 126 9.04 -14.03 20.65
CA ARG A 126 10.02 -13.13 21.29
C ARG A 126 9.99 -13.20 22.82
N LYS A 127 8.82 -13.38 23.43
CA LYS A 127 8.69 -13.52 24.90
C LYS A 127 9.18 -14.87 25.43
N GLN A 128 9.23 -15.90 24.59
CA GLN A 128 9.75 -17.23 24.95
C GLN A 128 11.26 -17.34 24.75
N GLN A 129 11.86 -16.44 23.95
CA GLN A 129 13.31 -16.31 23.76
C GLN A 129 14.01 -15.38 24.77
N LYS A 130 13.26 -14.83 25.72
CA LYS A 130 13.77 -14.01 26.84
C LYS A 130 13.59 -14.77 28.14
#